data_AF-N9NND4-F1
#
_entry.id   AF-N9NND4-F1
#
_cell.length_a   1.000
_cell.length_b   1.000
_cell.length_c   1.000
_cell.angle_alpha   90.00
_cell.angle_beta   90.00
_cell.angle_gamma   90.00
#
_symmetry.space_group_name_H-M   'P 1'
#
loop_
_entity.id
_entity.type
_entity.pdbx_description
1 polymer ?
#
loop_
_entity_poly.entity_id
_entity_poly.type
_entity_poly.pdbx_seq_one_letter_code
_entity_poly.pdbx_strand_id
1 'polypeptide(L)' 'MDRFNYSNARAQLSMLMDIAAGGQAVEITRRGREPAVIISKAAYEAYKKAQFEANCAKEYK' A
#
# COMPACT_ATOMS: atom_id res chain seq x y z
N MET A 1 9.57 5.13 -2.97
CA MET A 1 8.56 4.75 -1.96
C MET A 1 9.14 5.12 -0.62
N ASP A 2 8.46 5.97 0.12
CA ASP A 2 9.02 6.50 1.37
C ASP A 2 8.84 5.50 2.51
N ARG A 3 9.83 5.42 3.39
CA ARG A 3 9.87 4.45 4.48
C ARG A 3 9.85 5.15 5.83
N PHE A 4 8.90 4.75 6.67
CA PHE A 4 8.76 5.24 8.03
C PHE A 4 8.87 4.09 9.02
N ASN A 5 9.48 4.35 10.18
CA ASN A 5 9.34 3.46 11.32
C ASN A 5 7.95 3.67 11.96
N TYR A 6 7.50 2.69 12.74
CA TYR A 6 6.18 2.75 13.36
C TYR A 6 5.95 3.97 14.27
N SER A 7 6.94 4.38 15.06
CA SER A 7 6.80 5.52 15.97
C SER A 7 6.51 6.81 15.21
N ASN A 8 7.27 7.06 14.13
CA ASN A 8 7.09 8.23 13.26
C ASN A 8 5.76 8.16 12.51
N ALA A 9 5.43 6.99 11.96
CA ALA A 9 4.18 6.79 11.24
C ALA A 9 2.95 7.00 12.14
N ARG A 10 3.03 6.59 13.41
CA ARG A 10 1.95 6.81 14.39
C ARG A 10 1.79 8.28 14.75
N ALA A 11 2.90 9.02 14.89
CA ALA A 11 2.87 10.44 15.21
C ALA A 11 2.33 11.30 14.06
N GLN A 12 2.54 10.87 12.81
CA GLN A 12 2.24 11.64 11.60
C GLN A 12 1.19 10.95 10.71
N LEU A 13 0.28 10.17 11.29
CA LEU A 13 -0.65 9.34 10.52
C LEU A 13 -1.51 10.15 9.54
N SER A 14 -1.99 11.34 9.93
CA SER A 14 -2.77 12.22 9.07
C SER A 14 -2.01 12.58 7.79
N MET A 15 -0.75 13.02 7.94
CA MET A 15 0.12 13.37 6.82
C MET A 15 0.35 12.18 5.89
N LEU A 16 0.55 10.98 6.46
CA LEU A 16 0.71 9.76 5.65
C LEU A 16 -0.56 9.40 4.87
N MET A 17 -1.75 9.67 5.43
CA MET A 17 -3.02 9.48 4.71
C MET A 17 -3.17 10.46 3.55
N ASP A 18 -2.78 11.73 3.74
CA ASP A 18 -2.81 12.74 2.68
C ASP A 18 -1.85 12.38 1.53
N ILE A 19 -0.64 11.93 1.87
CA ILE A 19 0.36 11.42 0.91
C ILE A 19 -0.21 10.22 0.13
N ALA A 20 -0.81 9.26 0.85
CA ALA A 20 -1.42 8.07 0.24
C ALA A 20 -2.60 8.42 -0.67
N ALA A 21 -3.46 9.37 -0.26
CA ALA A 21 -4.56 9.88 -1.05
C ALA A 21 -4.06 10.63 -2.30
N GLY A 22 -2.92 11.33 -2.20
CA GLY A 22 -2.20 11.94 -3.32
C GLY A 22 -1.54 10.95 -4.30
N GLY A 23 -1.67 9.65 -4.04
CA GLY A 23 -1.17 8.59 -4.93
C GLY A 23 0.25 8.12 -4.64
N GLN A 24 0.88 8.61 -3.57
CA GLN A 24 2.21 8.17 -3.16
C GLN A 24 2.11 7.03 -2.15
N ALA A 25 2.77 5.90 -2.46
CA ALA A 25 2.82 4.75 -1.57
C ALA A 25 3.85 4.97 -0.45
N VAL A 26 3.49 4.62 0.79
CA VAL A 26 4.35 4.72 1.97
C VAL A 26 4.51 3.37 2.64
N GLU A 27 5.74 2.99 2.94
CA GLU A 27 6.10 1.77 3.66
C GLU A 27 6.28 2.07 5.16
N ILE A 28 5.69 1.25 6.02
CA ILE A 28 5.84 1.30 7.47
C ILE A 28 6.54 0.04 7.94
N THR A 29 7.65 0.22 8.65
CA THR A 29 8.47 -0.86 9.20
C THR A 29 8.33 -0.93 10.73
N ARG A 30 8.37 -2.14 11.27
CA ARG A 30 8.37 -2.45 12.71
C ARG A 30 9.47 -3.45 13.00
N ARG A 31 10.23 -3.25 14.08
CA ARG A 31 11.31 -4.17 14.46
C ARG A 31 10.74 -5.56 14.74
N GLY A 32 11.25 -6.59 14.07
CA GLY A 32 10.81 -7.97 14.24
C GLY A 32 9.43 -8.30 13.67
N ARG A 33 8.90 -7.47 12.75
CA ARG A 33 7.62 -7.70 12.05
C ARG A 33 7.80 -7.42 10.57
N GLU A 34 6.98 -8.06 9.75
CA GLU A 34 6.88 -7.75 8.33
C GLU A 34 6.45 -6.29 8.11
N PRO A 35 7.02 -5.60 7.11
CA PRO A 35 6.62 -4.25 6.74
C PRO A 35 5.22 -4.22 6.15
N ALA A 36 4.55 -3.08 6.28
CA ALA A 36 3.24 -2.83 5.70
C ALA A 36 3.27 -1.59 4.79
N VAL A 37 2.31 -1.50 3.88
CA VAL A 37 2.22 -0.39 2.91
C VAL A 37 0.89 0.32 3.05
N ILE A 38 0.92 1.65 3.02
CA ILE A 38 -0.26 2.51 2.89
C ILE A 38 -0.31 3.05 1.47
N ILE A 39 -1.46 2.88 0.82
CA ILE A 39 -1.80 3.41 -0.51
C ILE A 39 -3.27 3.85 -0.52
N SER A 40 -3.66 4.62 -1.53
CA SER A 40 -5.07 4.93 -1.74
C SER A 40 -5.88 3.65 -2.00
N LYS A 41 -7.14 3.66 -1.54
CA LYS A 41 -8.09 2.57 -1.78
C LYS A 41 -8.25 2.29 -3.28
N ALA A 42 -8.34 3.34 -4.09
CA ALA A 42 -8.48 3.22 -5.54
C ALA A 42 -7.29 2.47 -6.18
N ALA A 43 -6.06 2.77 -5.76
CA ALA A 43 -4.87 2.08 -6.25
C ALA A 43 -4.87 0.59 -5.85
N TYR A 44 -5.28 0.29 -4.62
CA TYR A 44 -5.40 -1.09 -4.15
C TYR A 44 -6.43 -1.90 -4.96
N GLU A 45 -7.62 -1.33 -5.19
CA GLU A 45 -8.68 -2.00 -5.95
C GLU A 45 -8.31 -2.17 -7.42
N ALA A 46 -7.69 -1.17 -8.04
CA ALA A 46 -7.21 -1.25 -9.42
C ALA A 46 -6.15 -2.36 -9.58
N TYR A 47 -5.19 -2.44 -8.66
CA TYR A 47 -4.19 -3.52 -8.65
C TYR A 47 -4.85 -4.89 -8.48
N LYS A 48 -5.77 -5.04 -7.51
CA LYS A 48 -6.45 -6.30 -7.24
C LYS A 48 -7.29 -6.74 -8.44
N LYS A 49 -7.98 -5.81 -9.10
CA LYS A 49 -8.75 -6.08 -10.32
C LYS A 49 -7.84 -6.55 -11.46
N ALA A 50 -6.74 -5.84 -11.72
CA ALA A 50 -5.78 -6.23 -12.76
C ALA A 50 -5.15 -7.60 -12.47
N GLN A 51 -4.84 -7.88 -11.20
CA GLN A 51 -4.32 -9.18 -10.77
C GLN A 51 -5.34 -10.30 -10.99
N PHE A 52 -6.61 -10.06 -10.66
CA PHE A 52 -7.69 -11.00 -10.89
C PHE A 52 -7.87 -11.29 -12.39
N GLU A 53 -7.95 -10.26 -13.22
CA GLU A 53 -8.07 -10.39 -14.68
C GLU A 53 -6.88 -11.16 -15.27
N ALA A 54 -5.66 -10.86 -14.85
CA ALA A 54 -4.45 -11.54 -15.29
C ALA A 54 -4.42 -13.02 -14.89
N ASN A 55 -5.06 -13.40 -13.78
CA ASN A 55 -5.10 -14.78 -13.30
C ASN A 55 -6.26 -15.56 -13.95
N CYS A 56 -7.45 -14.98 -14.05
CA CYS A 56 -8.56 -15.61 -14.78
C CYS A 56 -8.24 -15.81 -16.27
N ALA A 57 -7.48 -14.91 -16.89
CA ALA A 57 -7.02 -15.10 -18.27
C ALA A 57 -6.03 -16.27 -18.43
N LYS A 58 -5.39 -16.73 -17.35
CA LYS A 58 -4.48 -17.89 -17.36
C LYS A 58 -5.19 -19.22 -17.14
N GLU A 59 -6.33 -19.23 -16.46
CA GLU A 59 -7.11 -20.47 -16.19
C GLU A 59 -7.92 -20.97 -17.41
N TYR A 60 -8.10 -20.14 -18.45
CA TYR A 60 -8.82 -20.49 -19.69
C TYR A 60 -7.89 -20.76 -20.88
N LYS A 61 -6.62 -21.10 -20.65
CA LYS A 61 -5.65 -21.52 -21.67
C LYS A 61 -5.10 -22.90 -21.35
#